data_AF-A0A2E2QUF5-F1
#
_entry.id   AF-A0A2E2QUF5-F1
#
_cell.length_a   1.000
_cell.length_b   1.000
_cell.length_c   1.000
_cell.angle_alpha   90.00
_cell.angle_beta   90.00
_cell.angle_gamma   90.00
#
_symmetry.space_group_name_H-M   'P 1'
#
loop_
_entity.id
_entity.type
_entity.pdbx_description
1 polymer ?
#
loop_
_entity_poly.entity_id
_entity_poly.type
_entity_poly.pdbx_seq_one_letter_code
_entity_poly.pdbx_strand_id
1 'polypeptide(L)'
;MTTLIVGLVLFLGVHSLSIVNEPLRNRLHASLDEAAFKGLYSLASLIGLLLIIWGYAAARMDPTVIYTPPGWLRHLAMLLLIPVFPLLFATYFPGKIKARLKHPMLAAVKLWALAHLLANGMLQDLLLFGSFLAWAVADRISMKHRTQRPIPTLPASKANDLIAIVGGLAVYVVTVFWAHQWLFGVAPV
;
A
#
# COMPACT_ATOMS: atom_id res chain seq x y z
N MET A 1 14.51 -8.08 13.00
CA MET A 1 13.12 -7.74 13.40
C MET A 1 12.91 -6.29 13.79
N THR A 2 13.65 -5.77 14.77
CA THR A 2 13.47 -4.40 15.28
C THR A 2 13.43 -3.32 14.19
N THR A 3 14.35 -3.37 13.22
CA THR A 3 14.39 -2.41 12.09
C THR A 3 13.10 -2.39 11.28
N LEU A 4 12.51 -3.55 11.00
CA LEU A 4 11.24 -3.65 10.27
C LEU A 4 10.11 -3.00 11.07
N ILE A 5 10.03 -3.30 12.38
CA ILE A 5 9.00 -2.74 13.27
C ILE A 5 9.12 -1.22 13.35
N VAL A 6 10.33 -0.68 13.56
CA VAL A 6 10.58 0.76 13.59
C VAL A 6 10.20 1.40 12.25
N GLY A 7 10.58 0.78 11.13
CA GLY A 7 10.19 1.24 9.79
C GLY A 7 8.67 1.29 9.60
N LEU A 8 7.95 0.22 10.00
CA LEU A 8 6.50 0.15 9.94
C LEU A 8 5.83 1.22 10.81
N VAL A 9 6.29 1.39 12.05
CA VAL A 9 5.76 2.41 12.97
C VAL A 9 5.99 3.81 12.42
N LEU A 10 7.19 4.11 11.92
CA LEU A 10 7.50 5.42 11.35
C LEU A 10 6.69 5.70 10.09
N PHE A 11 6.69 4.76 9.14
CA PHE A 11 6.00 4.91 7.87
C PHE A 11 4.49 5.04 8.07
N LEU A 12 3.86 4.07 8.72
CA LEU A 12 2.41 4.07 8.94
C LEU A 12 2.00 5.17 9.92
N GLY A 13 2.83 5.49 10.91
CA GLY A 13 2.57 6.54 11.88
C GLY A 13 2.45 7.92 11.23
N VAL A 14 3.40 8.28 10.36
CA VAL A 14 3.33 9.54 9.59
C VAL A 14 2.06 9.59 8.73
N HIS A 15 1.69 8.47 8.10
CA HIS A 15 0.46 8.34 7.30
C HIS A 15 -0.82 8.28 8.14
N SER A 16 -0.72 8.11 9.45
CA SER A 16 -1.87 8.01 10.36
C SER A 16 -2.19 9.32 11.06
N LEU A 17 -1.44 10.41 10.79
CA LEU A 17 -1.66 11.68 11.48
C LEU A 17 -3.09 12.21 11.30
N SER A 18 -3.65 12.13 10.08
CA SER A 18 -5.05 12.49 9.86
C SER A 18 -6.03 11.46 10.42
N ILE A 19 -5.64 10.19 10.54
CA ILE A 19 -6.48 9.13 11.14
C ILE A 19 -6.68 9.40 12.63
N VAL A 20 -5.60 9.74 13.34
CA VAL A 20 -5.56 9.88 14.80
C VAL A 20 -5.88 11.30 15.26
N ASN A 21 -5.32 12.33 14.60
CA ASN A 21 -5.47 13.72 15.02
C ASN A 21 -5.42 14.68 13.82
N GLU A 22 -6.52 14.72 13.07
CA GLU A 22 -6.70 15.66 11.96
C GLU A 22 -6.47 17.14 12.35
N PRO A 23 -6.96 17.64 13.51
CA PRO A 23 -6.66 19.00 13.94
C PRO A 23 -5.17 19.30 14.13
N LEU A 24 -4.39 18.34 14.67
CA LEU A 24 -2.94 18.48 14.78
C LEU A 24 -2.28 18.56 13.40
N ARG A 25 -2.66 17.67 12.45
CA ARG A 25 -2.19 17.75 11.07
C ARG A 25 -2.44 19.12 10.45
N ASN A 26 -3.64 19.66 10.65
CA ASN A 26 -4.04 20.94 10.09
C ASN A 26 -3.25 22.10 10.72
N ARG A 27 -3.01 22.07 12.04
CA ARG A 27 -2.16 23.07 12.72
C ARG A 27 -0.72 23.02 12.23
N LEU A 28 -0.13 21.83 12.12
CA LEU A 28 1.24 21.66 11.60
C LEU A 28 1.37 22.18 10.16
N HIS A 29 0.37 21.91 9.33
CA HIS A 29 0.33 22.42 7.97
C HIS A 29 0.08 23.94 7.89
N ALA A 30 -0.59 24.54 8.87
CA ALA A 30 -0.82 25.98 8.92
C ALA A 30 0.38 26.75 9.51
N SER A 31 1.16 26.11 10.39
CA SER A 31 2.36 26.69 11.02
C SER A 31 3.62 26.59 10.15
N LEU A 32 3.60 25.74 9.13
CA LEU A 32 4.68 25.57 8.16
C LEU A 32 4.19 26.04 6.80
N ASP A 33 5.09 26.53 5.94
CA ASP A 33 4.72 26.65 4.53
C ASP A 33 4.48 25.25 3.91
N GLU A 34 3.75 25.21 2.80
CA GLU A 34 3.33 23.96 2.17
C GLU A 34 4.51 23.06 1.75
N ALA A 35 5.62 23.68 1.31
CA ALA A 35 6.81 22.97 0.86
C ALA A 35 7.56 22.33 2.03
N ALA A 36 7.72 23.03 3.14
CA ALA A 36 8.33 22.52 4.36
C ALA A 36 7.52 21.36 4.95
N PHE A 37 6.19 21.50 5.05
CA PHE A 37 5.33 20.41 5.54
C PHE A 37 5.45 19.15 4.65
N LYS A 38 5.37 19.33 3.32
CA LYS A 38 5.53 18.22 2.37
C LYS A 38 6.93 17.60 2.44
N GLY A 39 7.98 18.41 2.53
CA GLY A 39 9.37 17.96 2.61
C GLY A 39 9.63 17.11 3.85
N LEU A 40 9.22 17.59 5.03
CA LEU A 40 9.37 16.83 6.28
C LEU A 40 8.55 15.53 6.27
N TYR A 41 7.31 15.59 5.80
CA TYR A 41 6.45 14.41 5.66
C TYR A 41 7.08 13.37 4.72
N SER A 42 7.55 13.81 3.55
CA SER A 42 8.20 12.95 2.55
C SER A 42 9.50 12.35 3.07
N LEU A 43 10.33 13.13 3.78
CA LEU A 43 11.58 12.64 4.36
C LEU A 43 11.32 11.57 5.42
N ALA A 44 10.40 11.83 6.36
CA ALA A 44 10.05 10.85 7.38
C ALA A 44 9.46 9.57 6.77
N SER A 45 8.61 9.71 5.75
CA SER A 45 8.06 8.59 4.99
C SER A 45 9.15 7.80 4.26
N LEU A 46 10.10 8.49 3.62
CA LEU A 46 11.21 7.84 2.92
C LEU A 46 12.10 7.05 3.88
N ILE A 47 12.46 7.64 5.03
CA ILE A 47 13.24 6.95 6.07
C ILE A 47 12.48 5.70 6.55
N GLY A 48 11.18 5.83 6.84
CA GLY A 48 10.34 4.69 7.22
C GLY A 48 10.33 3.58 6.17
N LEU A 49 10.19 3.95 4.89
CA LEU A 49 10.22 3.00 3.77
C LEU A 49 11.57 2.29 3.63
N LEU A 50 12.69 3.02 3.71
CA LEU A 50 14.03 2.42 3.64
C LEU A 50 14.28 1.45 4.81
N LEU A 51 13.80 1.80 6.00
CA LEU A 51 13.87 0.91 7.17
C LEU A 51 13.01 -0.35 7.00
N ILE A 52 11.83 -0.24 6.38
CA ILE A 52 11.00 -1.41 6.03
C ILE A 52 11.75 -2.30 5.04
N ILE A 53 12.30 -1.74 3.96
CA ILE A 53 13.01 -2.49 2.91
C ILE A 53 14.20 -3.23 3.53
N TRP A 54 15.07 -2.53 4.25
CA TRP A 54 16.22 -3.14 4.91
C TRP A 54 15.76 -4.16 5.96
N GLY A 55 14.85 -3.76 6.85
CA GLY A 55 14.38 -4.60 7.94
C GLY A 55 13.77 -5.91 7.45
N TYR A 56 13.01 -5.87 6.36
CA TYR A 56 12.44 -7.05 5.71
C TYR A 56 13.54 -7.90 5.04
N ALA A 57 14.47 -7.26 4.31
CA ALA A 57 15.58 -7.97 3.67
C ALA A 57 16.54 -8.64 4.65
N ALA A 58 16.74 -8.06 5.84
CA ALA A 58 17.51 -8.69 6.91
C ALA A 58 16.71 -9.83 7.57
N ALA A 59 15.41 -9.65 7.76
CA ALA A 59 14.53 -10.63 8.40
C ALA A 59 14.42 -11.96 7.65
N ARG A 60 14.37 -11.91 6.33
CA ARG A 60 14.32 -13.12 5.48
C ARG A 60 15.57 -14.01 5.58
N MET A 61 16.67 -13.51 6.13
CA MET A 61 17.91 -14.29 6.30
C MET A 61 17.85 -15.21 7.52
N ASP A 62 16.93 -14.94 8.46
CA ASP A 62 16.67 -15.76 9.64
C ASP A 62 15.14 -15.83 9.88
N PRO A 63 14.40 -16.54 9.01
CA PRO A 63 12.95 -16.48 9.00
C PRO A 63 12.34 -17.32 10.13
N THR A 64 11.37 -16.75 10.84
CA THR A 64 10.53 -17.49 11.79
C THR A 64 9.21 -17.87 11.12
N VAL A 65 8.93 -19.17 11.05
CA VAL A 65 7.66 -19.69 10.50
C VAL A 65 6.55 -19.55 11.56
N ILE A 66 5.41 -18.96 11.19
CA ILE A 66 4.21 -18.88 12.04
C ILE A 66 3.16 -19.91 11.60
N TYR A 67 2.95 -20.04 10.29
CA TYR A 67 2.12 -21.09 9.70
C TYR A 67 2.62 -21.45 8.30
N THR A 68 2.17 -22.59 7.78
CA THR A 68 2.42 -23.01 6.40
C THR A 68 1.10 -23.01 5.63
N PRO A 69 0.88 -22.07 4.70
CA PRO A 69 -0.36 -22.02 3.93
C PRO A 69 -0.51 -23.27 3.03
N PRO A 70 -1.73 -23.82 2.87
CA PRO A 70 -2.01 -24.81 1.84
C PRO A 70 -1.59 -24.31 0.45
N GLY A 71 -0.92 -25.15 -0.34
CA GLY A 71 -0.32 -24.76 -1.62
C GLY A 71 -1.31 -24.17 -2.64
N TRP A 72 -2.60 -24.48 -2.55
CA TRP A 72 -3.63 -23.93 -3.45
C TRP A 72 -3.91 -22.44 -3.21
N LEU A 73 -3.63 -21.91 -2.01
CA LEU A 73 -3.87 -20.51 -1.68
C LEU A 73 -3.02 -19.55 -2.52
N ARG A 74 -1.87 -20.00 -3.04
CA ARG A 74 -1.06 -19.19 -3.97
C ARG A 74 -1.84 -18.82 -5.24
N HIS A 75 -2.69 -19.71 -5.74
CA HIS A 75 -3.49 -19.46 -6.94
C HIS A 75 -4.59 -18.45 -6.66
N LEU A 76 -5.24 -18.56 -5.50
CA LEU A 76 -6.20 -17.57 -5.03
C LEU A 76 -5.54 -16.20 -4.82
N ALA A 77 -4.35 -16.16 -4.23
CA ALA A 77 -3.58 -14.93 -4.06
C ALA A 77 -3.27 -14.26 -5.40
N MET A 78 -2.78 -15.02 -6.39
CA MET A 78 -2.53 -14.49 -7.74
C MET A 78 -3.79 -13.91 -8.38
N LEU A 79 -4.94 -14.59 -8.24
CA LEU A 79 -6.23 -14.10 -8.73
C LEU A 79 -6.66 -12.78 -8.05
N LEU A 80 -6.51 -12.70 -6.72
CA LEU A 80 -6.83 -11.49 -5.94
C LEU A 80 -5.91 -10.31 -6.27
N LEU A 81 -4.69 -10.57 -6.75
CA LEU A 81 -3.72 -9.54 -7.13
C LEU A 81 -3.99 -8.91 -8.51
N ILE A 82 -4.76 -9.57 -9.40
CA ILE A 82 -5.09 -9.05 -10.75
C ILE A 82 -5.59 -7.59 -10.71
N PRO A 83 -6.58 -7.21 -9.88
CA PRO A 83 -7.07 -5.84 -9.85
C PRO A 83 -6.13 -4.84 -9.13
N VAL A 84 -5.08 -5.27 -8.42
CA VAL A 84 -4.29 -4.39 -7.55
C VAL A 84 -3.64 -3.25 -8.34
N PHE A 85 -2.85 -3.54 -9.37
CA PHE A 85 -2.21 -2.51 -10.18
C PHE A 85 -3.20 -1.64 -10.97
N PRO A 86 -4.27 -2.18 -11.58
CA PRO A 86 -5.34 -1.36 -12.15
C PRO A 86 -5.96 -0.37 -11.16
N LEU A 87 -6.19 -0.79 -9.91
CA LEU A 87 -6.72 0.08 -8.87
C LEU A 87 -5.72 1.15 -8.42
N LEU A 88 -4.42 0.82 -8.36
CA LEU A 88 -3.38 1.82 -8.11
C LEU A 88 -3.39 2.90 -9.20
N PHE A 89 -3.44 2.51 -10.47
CA PHE A 89 -3.48 3.45 -11.59
C PHE A 89 -4.76 4.27 -11.59
N ALA A 90 -5.91 3.66 -11.32
CA ALA A 90 -7.21 4.35 -11.24
C ALA A 90 -7.24 5.45 -10.15
N THR A 91 -6.31 5.44 -9.19
CA THR A 91 -6.15 6.54 -8.23
C THR A 91 -5.71 7.84 -8.92
N TYR A 92 -4.85 7.73 -9.92
CA TYR A 92 -4.23 8.87 -10.63
C TYR A 92 -4.90 9.17 -11.98
N PHE A 93 -5.52 8.17 -12.60
CA PHE A 93 -6.31 8.30 -13.83
C PHE A 93 -7.81 8.22 -13.50
N PRO A 94 -8.47 9.35 -13.15
CA PRO A 94 -9.86 9.34 -12.71
C PRO A 94 -10.79 8.90 -13.84
N GLY A 95 -11.65 7.94 -13.55
CA GLY A 95 -12.73 7.45 -14.42
C GLY A 95 -13.87 6.87 -13.59
N LYS A 96 -14.68 5.97 -14.15
CA LYS A 96 -15.77 5.31 -13.43
C LYS A 96 -15.26 4.44 -12.29
N ILE A 97 -14.06 3.86 -12.40
CA ILE A 97 -13.48 3.02 -11.33
C ILE A 97 -13.27 3.85 -10.06
N LYS A 98 -12.56 4.99 -10.18
CA LYS A 98 -12.32 5.90 -9.06
C LYS A 98 -13.63 6.45 -8.48
N ALA A 99 -14.57 6.84 -9.34
CA ALA A 99 -15.86 7.36 -8.91
C ALA A 99 -16.67 6.34 -8.08
N ARG A 100 -16.69 5.08 -8.48
CA ARG A 100 -17.40 4.00 -7.76
C ARG A 100 -16.72 3.62 -6.44
N LEU A 101 -15.40 3.45 -6.46
CA LEU A 101 -14.66 2.96 -5.27
C LEU A 101 -14.35 4.05 -4.25
N LYS A 102 -14.30 5.31 -4.69
CA LYS A 102 -13.91 6.52 -3.95
C LYS A 102 -12.45 6.54 -3.51
N HIS A 103 -11.92 5.41 -3.01
CA HIS A 103 -10.53 5.24 -2.57
C HIS A 103 -9.92 3.96 -3.18
N PRO A 104 -9.66 3.94 -4.51
CA PRO A 104 -9.11 2.76 -5.18
C PRO A 104 -7.73 2.35 -4.64
N MET A 105 -6.87 3.29 -4.23
CA MET A 105 -5.61 3.02 -3.52
C MET A 105 -5.80 2.13 -2.29
N LEU A 106 -6.74 2.48 -1.39
CA LEU A 106 -6.99 1.68 -0.18
C LEU A 106 -7.56 0.30 -0.50
N ALA A 107 -8.38 0.19 -1.56
CA ALA A 107 -8.86 -1.11 -2.02
C ALA A 107 -7.70 -1.98 -2.54
N ALA A 108 -6.77 -1.39 -3.31
CA ALA A 108 -5.58 -2.06 -3.81
C ALA A 108 -4.68 -2.56 -2.66
N VAL A 109 -4.36 -1.70 -1.69
CA VAL A 109 -3.51 -2.06 -0.54
C VAL A 109 -4.14 -3.19 0.28
N LYS A 110 -5.46 -3.16 0.52
CA LYS A 110 -6.15 -4.23 1.24
C LYS A 110 -6.10 -5.57 0.50
N LEU A 111 -6.37 -5.56 -0.81
CA LEU A 111 -6.31 -6.78 -1.64
C LEU A 111 -4.89 -7.33 -1.71
N TRP A 112 -3.90 -6.47 -1.92
CA TRP A 112 -2.49 -6.81 -1.93
C TRP A 112 -2.07 -7.47 -0.61
N ALA A 113 -2.35 -6.81 0.52
CA ALA A 113 -1.95 -7.31 1.83
C ALA A 113 -2.65 -8.63 2.17
N LEU A 114 -3.96 -8.74 1.90
CA LEU A 114 -4.70 -9.98 2.12
C LEU A 114 -4.16 -11.13 1.26
N ALA A 115 -3.91 -10.90 -0.02
CA ALA A 115 -3.38 -11.93 -0.92
C ALA A 115 -2.03 -12.45 -0.43
N HIS A 116 -1.15 -11.57 0.06
CA HIS A 116 0.15 -11.98 0.59
C HIS A 116 0.02 -12.74 1.91
N LEU A 117 -0.88 -12.36 2.82
CA LEU A 117 -1.14 -13.12 4.04
C LEU A 117 -1.69 -14.53 3.75
N LEU A 118 -2.47 -14.69 2.68
CA LEU A 118 -2.96 -16.01 2.25
C LEU A 118 -1.84 -16.91 1.70
N ALA A 119 -0.81 -16.32 1.06
CA ALA A 119 0.26 -17.05 0.40
C ALA A 119 1.54 -17.20 1.25
N ASN A 120 1.71 -16.41 2.31
CA ASN A 120 2.94 -16.35 3.10
C ASN A 120 2.65 -16.50 4.59
N GLY A 121 3.49 -17.25 5.31
CA GLY A 121 3.29 -17.55 6.73
C GLY A 121 4.52 -17.31 7.61
N MET A 122 5.50 -16.52 7.14
CA MET A 122 6.63 -16.10 7.97
C MET A 122 6.27 -14.89 8.82
N LEU A 123 6.95 -14.71 9.95
CA LEU A 123 6.70 -13.61 10.87
C LEU A 123 6.88 -12.23 10.22
N GLN A 124 7.93 -12.05 9.42
CA GLN A 124 8.17 -10.79 8.71
C GLN A 124 7.07 -10.45 7.69
N ASP A 125 6.49 -11.47 7.05
CA ASP A 125 5.37 -11.30 6.11
C ASP A 125 4.13 -10.87 6.88
N LEU A 126 3.87 -11.55 7.99
CA LEU A 126 2.73 -11.24 8.85
C LEU A 126 2.78 -9.81 9.39
N LEU A 127 3.96 -9.35 9.82
CA LEU A 127 4.16 -7.98 10.28
C LEU A 127 3.96 -6.99 9.13
N LEU A 128 4.60 -7.19 7.98
CA LEU A 128 4.50 -6.27 6.85
C LEU A 128 3.06 -6.19 6.34
N PHE A 129 2.51 -7.30 5.86
CA PHE A 129 1.20 -7.30 5.22
C PHE A 129 0.07 -7.09 6.25
N GLY A 130 0.20 -7.66 7.45
CA GLY A 130 -0.76 -7.46 8.53
C GLY A 130 -0.88 -6.01 8.97
N SER A 131 0.25 -5.32 9.17
CA SER A 131 0.24 -3.89 9.55
C SER A 131 -0.35 -3.02 8.44
N PHE A 132 -0.01 -3.26 7.17
CA PHE A 132 -0.61 -2.51 6.06
C PHE A 132 -2.11 -2.80 5.89
N LEU A 133 -2.55 -4.04 6.10
CA LEU A 133 -3.97 -4.39 6.05
C LEU A 133 -4.76 -3.69 7.18
N ALA A 134 -4.25 -3.77 8.41
CA ALA A 134 -4.86 -3.12 9.57
C ALA A 134 -4.92 -1.60 9.37
N TRP A 135 -3.82 -0.99 8.93
CA TRP A 135 -3.76 0.43 8.62
C TRP A 135 -4.76 0.82 7.51
N ALA A 136 -4.82 0.09 6.40
CA ALA A 136 -5.70 0.42 5.28
C ALA A 136 -7.19 0.27 5.66
N VAL A 137 -7.53 -0.66 6.56
CA VAL A 137 -8.88 -0.75 7.14
C VAL A 137 -9.17 0.45 8.03
N ALA A 138 -8.26 0.79 8.95
CA ALA A 138 -8.42 1.94 9.84
C ALA A 138 -8.56 3.25 9.04
N ASP A 139 -7.73 3.46 8.03
CA ASP A 139 -7.80 4.64 7.17
C ASP A 139 -9.11 4.70 6.39
N ARG A 140 -9.57 3.56 5.84
CA ARG A 140 -10.85 3.51 5.13
C ARG A 140 -12.04 3.85 6.03
N ILE A 141 -12.00 3.45 7.30
CA ILE A 141 -13.02 3.81 8.30
C ILE A 141 -12.92 5.30 8.62
N SER A 142 -11.71 5.81 8.87
CA SER A 142 -11.47 7.23 9.15
C SER A 142 -11.98 8.14 8.04
N MET A 143 -11.79 7.77 6.77
CA MET A 143 -12.27 8.53 5.61
C MET A 143 -13.80 8.73 5.57
N LYS A 144 -14.59 7.90 6.26
CA LYS A 144 -16.05 8.10 6.38
C LYS A 144 -16.43 9.24 7.33
N HIS A 145 -15.53 9.61 8.24
CA HIS A 145 -15.78 10.57 9.30
C HIS A 145 -15.04 11.90 9.07
N ARG A 146 -13.94 11.87 8.31
CA ARG A 146 -13.14 13.05 7.99
C ARG A 146 -13.74 13.90 6.89
N THR A 147 -13.62 15.21 7.05
CA THR A 147 -13.94 16.18 6.01
C THR A 147 -13.00 15.96 4.82
N GLN A 148 -13.58 15.64 3.67
CA GLN A 148 -12.82 15.41 2.45
C GLN A 148 -12.27 16.74 1.94
N ARG A 149 -10.94 16.80 1.76
CA ARG A 149 -10.30 17.98 1.19
C ARG A 149 -10.46 17.96 -0.33
N PRO A 150 -10.83 19.08 -0.97
CA PRO A 150 -10.87 19.15 -2.43
C PRO A 150 -9.43 19.00 -2.95
N ILE A 151 -9.19 17.92 -3.67
CA ILE A 151 -7.92 17.67 -4.35
C ILE A 151 -8.16 17.97 -5.83
N PRO A 152 -7.34 18.82 -6.47
CA PRO A 152 -7.38 18.99 -7.91
C PRO A 152 -7.25 17.61 -8.59
N THR A 153 -8.23 17.26 -9.40
CA THR A 153 -8.22 15.99 -10.14
C THR A 153 -8.45 16.25 -11.61
N LEU A 154 -7.82 15.43 -12.45
CA LEU A 154 -8.10 15.45 -13.88
C LEU A 154 -9.58 15.11 -14.14
N PRO A 155 -10.15 15.55 -15.27
CA PRO A 155 -11.51 15.17 -15.66
C PRO A 155 -11.65 13.65 -15.74
N ALA A 156 -12.78 13.14 -15.24
CA ALA A 156 -13.08 11.72 -15.32
C ALA A 156 -13.36 11.32 -16.79
N SER A 157 -12.69 10.28 -17.29
CA SER A 157 -12.87 9.83 -18.68
C SER A 157 -12.88 8.30 -18.80
N LYS A 158 -13.53 7.78 -19.85
CA LYS A 158 -13.46 6.34 -20.18
C LYS A 158 -12.04 5.93 -20.62
N ALA A 159 -11.30 6.84 -21.24
CA ALA A 159 -9.91 6.61 -21.63
C ALA A 159 -9.02 6.38 -20.40
N ASN A 160 -9.26 7.11 -19.30
CA ASN A 160 -8.55 6.93 -18.04
C ASN A 160 -8.79 5.54 -17.42
N ASP A 161 -10.03 5.04 -17.44
CA ASP A 161 -10.33 3.67 -16.99
C ASP A 161 -9.59 2.63 -17.86
N LEU A 162 -9.57 2.84 -19.19
CA LEU A 162 -8.86 1.96 -20.11
C LEU A 162 -7.34 1.95 -19.84
N ILE A 163 -6.74 3.13 -19.65
CA ILE A 163 -5.31 3.27 -19.30
C ILE A 163 -5.03 2.56 -17.97
N ALA A 164 -5.89 2.74 -16.97
CA ALA A 164 -5.72 2.10 -15.67
C ALA A 164 -5.79 0.57 -15.77
N ILE A 165 -6.77 0.02 -16.51
CA ILE A 165 -6.91 -1.42 -16.70
C ILE A 165 -5.72 -1.98 -17.50
N VAL A 166 -5.45 -1.44 -18.69
CA VAL A 166 -4.41 -1.98 -19.58
C VAL A 166 -3.02 -1.82 -18.97
N GLY A 167 -2.69 -0.61 -18.49
CA GLY A 167 -1.41 -0.33 -17.83
C GLY A 167 -1.24 -1.14 -16.54
N GLY A 168 -2.29 -1.24 -15.73
CA GLY A 168 -2.26 -2.05 -14.52
C GLY A 168 -2.07 -3.55 -14.78
N LEU A 169 -2.77 -4.11 -15.77
CA LEU A 169 -2.61 -5.51 -16.15
C LEU A 169 -1.23 -5.78 -16.75
N ALA A 170 -0.67 -4.86 -17.54
CA ALA A 170 0.70 -4.97 -18.03
C ALA A 170 1.71 -5.03 -16.87
N VAL A 171 1.59 -4.13 -15.89
CA VAL A 171 2.45 -4.13 -14.68
C VAL A 171 2.24 -5.40 -13.86
N TYR A 172 1.01 -5.90 -13.73
CA TYR A 172 0.72 -7.17 -13.06
C TYR A 172 1.48 -8.34 -13.71
N VAL A 173 1.36 -8.50 -15.03
CA VAL A 173 2.05 -9.57 -15.78
C VAL A 173 3.56 -9.46 -15.60
N VAL A 174 4.13 -8.28 -15.83
CA VAL A 174 5.59 -8.06 -15.66
C VAL A 174 6.05 -8.37 -14.24
N THR A 175 5.25 -7.99 -13.24
CA THR A 175 5.59 -8.26 -11.83
C THR A 175 5.56 -9.73 -11.52
N VAL A 176 4.48 -10.42 -11.87
CA VAL A 176 4.26 -11.84 -11.54
C VAL A 176 5.27 -12.76 -12.22
N PHE A 177 5.65 -12.46 -13.47
CA PHE A 177 6.56 -13.34 -14.23
C PHE A 177 8.05 -12.96 -14.13
N TRP A 178 8.39 -11.75 -13.70
CA TRP A 178 9.79 -11.31 -13.70
C TRP A 178 10.15 -10.40 -12.51
N ALA A 179 9.46 -9.27 -12.36
CA ALA A 179 9.94 -8.24 -11.43
C ALA A 179 9.88 -8.70 -9.97
N HIS A 180 8.94 -9.56 -9.58
CA HIS A 180 8.84 -10.05 -8.22
C HIS A 180 10.05 -10.91 -7.82
N GLN A 181 10.53 -11.79 -8.72
CA GLN A 181 11.75 -12.55 -8.48
C GLN A 181 12.99 -11.64 -8.48
N TRP A 182 13.07 -10.68 -9.40
CA TRP A 182 14.22 -9.77 -9.46
C TRP A 182 14.31 -8.84 -8.24
N LEU A 183 13.18 -8.28 -7.79
CA LEU A 183 13.12 -7.34 -6.66
C LEU A 183 13.17 -8.04 -5.30
N PHE A 184 12.44 -9.15 -5.16
CA PHE A 184 12.21 -9.78 -3.86
C PHE A 184 12.82 -11.19 -3.75
N GLY A 185 13.36 -11.75 -4.83
CA GLY A 185 13.98 -13.08 -4.82
C GLY A 185 12.99 -14.24 -4.71
N VAL A 186 11.69 -14.01 -4.96
CA VAL A 186 10.64 -15.04 -4.91
C VAL A 186 9.90 -15.05 -6.24
N ALA A 187 9.78 -16.21 -6.87
CA ALA A 187 8.97 -16.41 -8.07
C ALA A 187 7.52 -16.76 -7.67
N PRO A 188 6.51 -15.95 -8.04
CA PRO A 188 5.11 -16.27 -7.77
C PRO A 188 4.58 -17.45 -8.60
N VAL A 189 5.12 -17.63 -9.81
CA VAL A 189 4.74 -18.67 -10.79
C VAL A 189 5.78 -19.77 -10.82
#